data_AF-A0A2N7WUF7-F1
#
_entry.id   AF-A0A2N7WUF7-F1
#
_cell.length_a   1.000
_cell.length_b   1.000
_cell.length_c   1.000
_cell.angle_alpha   90.00
_cell.angle_beta   90.00
_cell.angle_gamma   90.00
#
_symmetry.space_group_name_H-M   'P 1'
#
loop_
_entity.id
_entity.type
_entity.pdbx_description
1 polymer ?
#
loop_
_entity_poly.entity_id
_entity_poly.type
_entity_poly.pdbx_seq_one_letter_code
_entity_poly.pdbx_strand_id
1 'polypeptide(L)'
;MKFIVWLIRVLVFVLLLVLALSNTQPATLNFLAGYAWSAPLILIGLAFFVVGLLAGLVSSMPAVVRLRMENGRLKRELRVAREVPVVVEQPPMPPLI
;
A
#
# COMPACT_ATOMS: atom_id res chain seq x y z
N MET A 1 -2.77 -0.83 -14.99
CA MET A 1 -2.75 -0.69 -13.52
C MET A 1 -4.10 -0.28 -12.94
N LYS A 2 -4.70 0.86 -13.35
CA LYS A 2 -6.01 1.32 -12.86
C LYS A 2 -7.15 0.30 -13.02
N PHE A 3 -7.17 -0.45 -14.14
CA PHE A 3 -8.16 -1.50 -14.37
C PHE A 3 -8.03 -2.67 -13.39
N ILE A 4 -6.80 -3.15 -13.13
CA ILE A 4 -6.57 -4.24 -12.16
C ILE A 4 -7.03 -3.81 -10.76
N VAL A 5 -6.68 -2.59 -10.33
CA VAL A 5 -7.11 -2.06 -9.02
C VAL A 5 -8.64 -1.94 -8.96
N TRP A 6 -9.28 -1.48 -10.04
CA TRP A 6 -10.74 -1.41 -10.11
C TRP A 6 -11.40 -2.80 -10.04
N LEU A 7 -10.87 -3.78 -10.78
CA LEU A 7 -11.36 -5.15 -10.77
C LEU A 7 -11.22 -5.78 -9.38
N ILE A 8 -10.07 -5.60 -8.72
CA ILE A 8 -9.87 -6.04 -7.34
C ILE A 8 -10.89 -5.37 -6.41
N ARG A 9 -11.14 -4.05 -6.56
CA ARG A 9 -12.15 -3.34 -5.78
C ARG A 9 -13.56 -3.93 -5.93
N VAL A 10 -13.97 -4.20 -7.16
CA VAL A 10 -15.28 -4.82 -7.45
C VAL A 10 -15.35 -6.22 -6.87
N LEU A 11 -14.31 -7.04 -7.05
CA LEU A 11 -14.25 -8.39 -6.50
C LEU A 11 -14.34 -8.40 -4.97
N VAL A 12 -13.57 -7.54 -4.30
CA VAL A 12 -13.62 -7.39 -2.83
C VAL A 12 -15.01 -6.92 -2.40
N PHE A 13 -15.63 -5.97 -3.10
CA PHE A 13 -16.98 -5.51 -2.78
C PHE A 13 -18.02 -6.63 -2.91
N VAL A 14 -18.02 -7.37 -4.01
CA VAL A 14 -18.94 -8.49 -4.23
C VAL A 14 -18.74 -9.57 -3.16
N LEU A 15 -17.48 -9.89 -2.84
CA LEU A 15 -17.17 -10.86 -1.78
C LEU A 15 -17.70 -10.42 -0.42
N LEU A 16 -17.50 -9.15 -0.04
CA LEU A 16 -18.04 -8.59 1.21
C LEU A 16 -19.56 -8.55 1.21
N LEU A 17 -20.20 -8.23 0.07
CA LEU A 17 -21.65 -8.21 -0.07
C LEU A 17 -22.26 -9.60 0.09
N VAL A 18 -21.69 -10.61 -0.57
CA VAL A 18 -22.13 -12.00 -0.46
C VAL A 18 -21.96 -12.49 0.98
N LEU A 19 -20.81 -12.23 1.60
CA LEU A 19 -20.60 -12.53 3.02
C LEU A 19 -21.67 -11.87 3.90
N ALA A 20 -22.00 -10.60 3.64
CA ALA A 20 -22.98 -9.87 4.42
C ALA A 20 -24.39 -10.46 4.30
N LEU A 21 -24.82 -10.82 3.09
CA LEU A 21 -26.13 -11.43 2.87
C LEU A 21 -26.21 -12.85 3.44
N SER A 22 -25.12 -13.62 3.35
CA SER A 22 -25.09 -15.02 3.79
C SER A 22 -24.75 -15.23 5.27
N ASN A 23 -24.31 -14.20 6.01
CA ASN A 23 -23.84 -14.33 7.40
C ASN A 23 -24.50 -13.30 8.35
N THR A 24 -25.80 -13.05 8.19
CA THR A 24 -26.60 -12.20 9.09
C THR A 24 -27.01 -12.91 10.39
N GLN A 25 -26.81 -14.23 10.47
CA GLN A 25 -27.13 -15.01 11.66
C GLN A 25 -26.37 -14.54 12.91
N PRO A 26 -27.02 -14.56 14.09
CA PRO A 26 -26.39 -14.17 15.35
C PRO A 26 -25.31 -15.19 15.73
N ALA A 27 -24.14 -14.68 16.12
CA ALA A 27 -23.02 -15.45 16.64
C ALA A 27 -22.59 -14.88 18.00
N THR A 28 -22.27 -15.77 18.94
CA THR A 28 -21.89 -15.39 20.30
C THR A 28 -20.38 -15.47 20.48
N LEU A 29 -19.78 -14.34 20.81
CA LEU A 29 -18.40 -14.24 21.28
C LEU A 29 -18.37 -14.47 22.79
N ASN A 30 -17.67 -15.52 23.21
CA ASN A 30 -17.42 -15.78 24.62
C ASN A 30 -16.07 -15.16 24.99
N PHE A 31 -16.09 -14.18 25.88
CA PHE A 31 -14.92 -13.52 26.43
C PHE A 31 -14.56 -14.11 27.79
N LEU A 32 -13.42 -13.69 28.32
CA LEU A 32 -12.98 -14.06 29.68
C LEU A 32 -13.96 -13.52 30.74
N ALA A 33 -13.97 -14.15 31.92
CA ALA A 33 -14.86 -13.81 33.06
C ALA A 33 -16.37 -14.01 32.80
N GLY A 34 -16.74 -14.88 31.84
CA GLY A 34 -18.13 -15.26 31.58
C GLY A 34 -18.93 -14.23 30.79
N TYR A 35 -18.29 -13.18 30.28
CA TYR A 35 -18.96 -12.20 29.43
C TYR A 35 -19.19 -12.79 28.04
N ALA A 36 -20.45 -12.82 27.59
CA ALA A 36 -20.82 -13.27 26.26
C ALA A 36 -21.52 -12.14 25.51
N TRP A 37 -21.08 -11.86 24.29
CA TRP A 37 -21.71 -10.85 23.45
C TRP A 37 -22.17 -11.49 22.15
N SER A 38 -23.44 -11.28 21.79
CA SER A 38 -24.02 -11.79 20.54
C SER A 38 -24.21 -10.66 19.54
N ALA A 39 -23.74 -10.89 18.31
CA ALA A 39 -23.88 -9.98 17.18
C ALA A 39 -23.95 -10.79 15.87
N PRO A 40 -24.49 -10.24 14.77
CA PRO A 40 -24.43 -10.91 13.48
C PRO A 40 -22.99 -11.26 13.09
N LEU A 41 -22.77 -12.49 12.60
CA LEU A 41 -21.44 -13.01 12.29
C LEU A 41 -20.65 -12.09 11.33
N ILE A 42 -21.34 -11.51 10.35
CA ILE A 42 -20.74 -10.54 9.44
C ILE A 42 -20.16 -9.32 10.16
N LEU A 43 -20.84 -8.76 11.17
CA LEU A 43 -20.34 -7.59 11.91
C LEU A 43 -19.05 -7.92 12.66
N ILE A 44 -19.02 -9.11 13.26
CA ILE A 44 -17.84 -9.60 13.97
C ILE A 44 -16.66 -9.70 12.99
N GLY A 45 -16.86 -10.40 11.87
CA GLY A 45 -15.83 -10.54 10.84
C GLY A 45 -15.35 -9.20 10.27
N LEU A 46 -16.28 -8.26 10.00
CA LEU A 46 -15.96 -6.92 9.52
C LEU A 46 -15.12 -6.13 10.53
N ALA A 47 -15.43 -6.21 11.82
CA ALA A 47 -14.66 -5.54 12.86
C ALA A 47 -13.21 -6.05 12.89
N PHE A 48 -13.01 -7.37 12.90
CA PHE A 48 -11.66 -7.97 12.83
C PHE A 48 -10.92 -7.59 11.54
N PHE A 49 -11.62 -7.54 10.41
CA PHE A 49 -11.04 -7.13 9.14
C PHE A 49 -10.55 -5.67 9.18
N VAL A 50 -11.36 -4.74 9.71
CA VAL A 50 -10.98 -3.33 9.85
C VAL A 50 -9.76 -3.20 10.78
N VAL A 51 -9.75 -3.90 11.91
CA VAL A 51 -8.60 -3.92 12.83
C VAL A 51 -7.35 -4.45 12.15
N GLY A 52 -7.45 -5.57 11.41
CA GLY A 52 -6.34 -6.13 10.65
C GLY A 52 -5.83 -5.20 9.56
N LEU A 53 -6.73 -4.52 8.84
CA LEU A 53 -6.37 -3.54 7.81
C LEU A 53 -5.62 -2.35 8.41
N LEU A 54 -6.10 -1.80 9.53
CA LEU A 54 -5.42 -0.72 10.24
C LEU A 54 -4.03 -1.16 10.72
N ALA A 55 -3.92 -2.35 11.32
CA ALA A 55 -2.65 -2.91 11.74
C ALA A 55 -1.68 -3.10 10.56
N GLY A 56 -2.16 -3.60 9.42
CA GLY A 56 -1.38 -3.73 8.18
C GLY A 56 -0.91 -2.39 7.62
N LEU A 57 -1.78 -1.37 7.63
CA LEU A 57 -1.41 0.00 7.23
C LEU A 57 -0.30 0.55 8.12
N VAL A 58 -0.46 0.45 9.45
CA VAL A 58 0.53 0.91 10.43
C VAL A 58 1.86 0.17 10.24
N SER A 59 1.82 -1.15 10.05
CA SER A 59 3.01 -1.98 9.78
C SER A 59 3.73 -1.57 8.49
N SER A 60 2.99 -1.09 7.47
CA SER A 60 3.58 -0.64 6.20
C SER A 60 4.21 0.75 6.23
N MET A 61 3.88 1.60 7.22
CA MET A 61 4.35 3.00 7.29
C MET A 61 5.88 3.16 7.26
N PRO A 62 6.69 2.37 8.00
CA PRO A 62 8.15 2.54 8.00
C PRO A 62 8.77 2.28 6.63
N ALA A 63 8.27 1.27 5.91
CA ALA A 63 8.75 0.94 4.57
C ALA A 63 8.45 2.10 3.60
N VAL A 64 7.22 2.62 3.62
CA VAL A 64 6.80 3.74 2.76
C VAL A 64 7.63 4.99 3.05
N VAL A 65 7.93 5.30 4.31
CA VAL A 65 8.78 6.44 4.66
C VAL A 65 10.19 6.29 4.09
N ARG A 66 10.82 5.12 4.26
CA ARG A 66 12.16 4.83 3.68
C ARG A 66 12.17 4.99 2.17
N LEU A 67 11.19 4.39 1.49
CA LEU A 67 10.98 4.50 0.04
C LEU A 67 10.83 5.96 -0.42
N ARG A 68 10.13 6.80 0.36
CA ARG A 68 9.97 8.23 0.04
C ARG A 68 11.27 9.00 0.21
N MET A 69 12.06 8.69 1.24
CA MET A 69 13.38 9.30 1.46
C MET A 69 14.37 8.92 0.35
N GLU A 70 14.46 7.64 0.01
CA GLU A 70 15.29 7.14 -1.09
C GLU A 70 14.90 7.77 -2.42
N ASN A 71 13.61 7.86 -2.73
CA ASN A 71 13.13 8.56 -3.93
C ASN A 71 13.58 10.03 -3.98
N GLY A 72 13.58 10.73 -2.83
CA GLY A 72 14.06 12.11 -2.75
C GLY A 72 15.55 12.22 -3.05
N ARG A 73 16.37 11.30 -2.50
CA ARG A 73 17.82 11.24 -2.76
C ARG A 73 18.11 10.92 -4.23
N LEU A 74 17.49 9.86 -4.76
CA LEU A 74 17.65 9.43 -6.15
C LEU A 74 17.24 10.53 -7.13
N LYS A 75 16.16 11.28 -6.86
CA LYS A 75 15.77 12.43 -7.70
C LYS A 75 16.82 13.55 -7.71
N ARG A 76 17.51 13.79 -6.59
CA ARG A 76 18.61 14.78 -6.53
C ARG A 76 19.83 14.29 -7.31
N GLU A 77 20.22 13.04 -7.13
CA GLU A 77 21.33 12.42 -7.88
C GLU A 77 21.08 12.46 -9.39
N LEU A 78 19.86 12.10 -9.83
CA LEU A 78 19.46 12.20 -11.24
C LEU A 78 19.50 13.64 -11.77
N ARG A 79 19.13 14.64 -10.96
CA ARG A 79 19.23 16.05 -11.37
C ARG A 79 20.68 16.47 -11.57
N VAL A 80 21.57 16.15 -10.62
CA VAL A 80 22.99 16.48 -10.70
C VAL A 80 23.64 15.80 -11.91
N ALA A 81 23.38 14.50 -12.11
CA ALA A 81 23.92 13.76 -13.25
C ALA A 81 23.43 14.30 -14.61
N ARG A 82 22.25 14.91 -14.66
CA ARG A 82 21.71 15.54 -15.87
C ARG A 82 22.26 16.96 -16.12
N GLU A 83 22.66 17.66 -15.06
CA GLU A 83 23.26 19.00 -15.12
C GLU A 83 24.76 18.99 -15.40
N VAL A 84 25.48 17.90 -15.06
CA VAL A 84 26.87 17.71 -15.50
C VAL A 84 26.88 17.60 -17.03
N PRO A 85 27.42 18.58 -17.77
CA PRO A 85 27.53 18.47 -19.21
C PRO A 85 28.47 17.29 -19.51
N VAL A 86 28.09 16.43 -20.45
CA VAL A 86 29.06 15.50 -21.05
C VAL A 86 30.15 16.36 -21.63
N VAL A 87 31.32 16.40 -20.97
CA VAL A 87 32.52 17.02 -21.53
C VAL A 87 32.86 16.16 -22.75
N VAL A 88 32.43 16.61 -23.92
CA VAL A 88 32.95 16.11 -25.18
C VAL A 88 34.39 16.59 -25.21
N GLU A 89 35.33 15.71 -24.83
CA GLU A 89 36.75 15.94 -25.05
C GLU A 89 36.94 16.13 -26.56
N GLN A 90 36.95 17.39 -27.01
CA GLN A 90 37.36 17.69 -28.37
C GLN A 90 38.85 17.37 -28.45
N PRO A 91 39.27 16.48 -29.37
CA PRO A 91 40.67 16.16 -29.56
C PRO A 91 41.45 17.44 -29.82
N PRO A 92 42.66 17.59 -29.26
CA PRO A 92 43.45 18.81 -29.40
C PRO A 92 43.61 19.13 -30.89
N MET A 93 43.21 20.34 -31.27
CA MET A 93 43.27 20.77 -32.66
C MET A 93 44.74 20.76 -33.11
N PRO A 94 45.06 20.11 -34.24
CA PRO A 94 46.43 20.06 -34.72
C PRO A 94 46.95 21.47 -35.01
N PRO A 95 48.24 21.73 -34.75
CA PRO A 95 48.82 23.07 -34.90
C PRO A 95 48.66 23.54 -36.35
N LEU A 96 48.05 24.71 -36.51
CA LEU A 96 48.00 25.42 -37.78
C LEU A 96 49.40 25.97 -38.04
N ILE A 97 50.01 25.45 -39.11
CA ILE A 97 51.32 25.85 -39.67
C ILE A 97 51.29 27.33 -40.05
#